data_AF-A0A855N1I0-F1
#
_entry.id   AF-A0A855N1I0-F1
#
_cell.length_a   1.000
_cell.length_b   1.000
_cell.length_c   1.000
_cell.angle_alpha   90.00
_cell.angle_beta   90.00
_cell.angle_gamma   90.00
#
_symmetry.space_group_name_H-M   'P 1'
#
loop_
_entity.id
_entity.type
_entity.pdbx_description
1 polymer ?
#
loop_
_entity_poly.entity_id
_entity_poly.type
_entity_poly.pdbx_seq_one_letter_code
_entity_poly.pdbx_strand_id
1 'polypeptide(L)'
;MLRKNMNKIMIVFIRTMYVAYTQETLLMTIHTYSKIPNIYFVPSISALKNWCERAGFKEFEVLATKKTDENEQRKTEWIDSFSLENFLDPKDKNLTIEGYEAPKRVYIRIKI
;
A
#
# COMPACT_ATOMS: atom_id res chain seq x y z
N MET A 1 -10.62 9.61 10.97
CA MET A 1 -12.05 9.45 10.60
C MET A 1 -12.57 8.07 11.03
N LEU A 2 -11.89 6.98 10.63
CA LEU A 2 -12.30 5.59 10.94
C LEU A 2 -12.64 5.37 12.42
N ARG A 3 -11.74 5.72 13.36
CA ARG A 3 -11.96 5.48 14.79
C ARG A 3 -13.16 6.21 15.42
N LYS A 4 -13.52 7.40 14.93
CA LYS A 4 -14.50 8.27 15.62
C LYS A 4 -15.91 7.66 15.68
N ASN A 5 -16.20 6.68 14.83
CA ASN A 5 -17.51 6.02 14.76
C ASN A 5 -17.50 4.58 15.29
N MET A 6 -16.49 4.18 16.09
CA MET A 6 -16.25 2.78 16.45
C MET A 6 -16.64 2.43 17.90
N ASN A 7 -17.34 1.30 18.10
CA ASN A 7 -17.67 0.73 19.42
C ASN A 7 -16.46 0.02 20.08
N LYS A 8 -16.53 -0.24 21.39
CA LYS A 8 -15.43 -0.77 22.24
C LYS A 8 -14.85 -2.14 21.85
N ILE A 9 -15.48 -2.89 20.94
CA ILE A 9 -15.00 -4.20 20.45
C ILE A 9 -15.06 -4.17 18.92
N MET A 10 -14.17 -3.41 18.28
CA MET A 10 -14.11 -3.35 16.81
C MET A 10 -12.75 -3.79 16.29
N ILE A 11 -12.82 -4.65 15.27
CA ILE A 11 -11.70 -5.06 14.42
C ILE A 11 -11.85 -4.38 13.06
N VAL A 12 -10.75 -3.83 12.54
CA VAL A 12 -10.69 -3.23 11.21
C VAL A 12 -9.62 -3.96 10.40
N PHE A 13 -9.96 -4.29 9.15
CA PHE A 13 -9.03 -4.82 8.17
C PHE A 13 -8.68 -3.71 7.18
N ILE A 14 -7.38 -3.43 7.03
CA ILE A 14 -6.89 -2.41 6.10
C ILE A 14 -5.98 -3.07 5.08
N ARG A 15 -6.21 -2.75 3.81
CA ARG A 15 -5.29 -3.03 2.71
C ARG A 15 -4.75 -1.71 2.17
N THR A 16 -3.43 -1.56 2.15
CA THR A 16 -2.77 -0.38 1.57
C THR A 16 -1.46 -0.76 0.87
N MET A 17 -0.92 0.16 0.08
CA MET A 17 0.43 0.05 -0.45
C MET A 17 1.47 0.32 0.65
N TYR A 18 2.63 -0.32 0.54
CA TYR A 18 3.75 -0.07 1.45
C TYR A 18 5.10 -0.14 0.72
N VAL A 19 6.11 0.51 1.30
CA VAL A 19 7.52 0.40 0.87
C VAL A 19 8.30 -0.50 1.83
N ALA A 20 9.19 -1.34 1.31
CA ALA A 20 9.91 -2.35 2.08
C ALA A 20 11.14 -1.79 2.82
N TYR A 21 10.98 -0.64 3.46
CA TYR A 21 12.01 -0.04 4.31
C TYR A 21 11.86 -0.55 5.74
N THR A 22 12.99 -0.82 6.39
CA THR A 22 13.05 -1.33 7.78
C THR A 22 12.80 -0.24 8.81
N GLN A 23 13.18 1.00 8.48
CA GLN A 23 12.99 2.18 9.33
C GLN A 23 11.57 2.73 9.22
N GLU A 24 11.16 3.55 10.18
CA GLU A 24 9.89 4.27 10.21
C GLU A 24 9.85 5.39 9.16
N THR A 25 9.79 5.01 7.90
CA THR A 25 9.84 5.93 6.77
C THR A 25 8.56 5.92 5.97
N LEU A 26 8.40 6.94 5.12
CA LEU A 26 7.35 7.02 4.13
C LEU A 26 7.95 7.45 2.80
N LEU A 27 7.39 6.94 1.71
CA LEU A 27 7.62 7.47 0.38
C LEU A 27 6.50 8.47 0.07
N MET A 28 6.90 9.64 -0.40
CA MET A 28 6.04 10.68 -0.95
C MET A 28 6.53 11.01 -2.36
N THR A 29 5.61 11.02 -3.32
CA THR A 29 5.92 11.30 -4.73
C THR A 29 5.40 12.68 -5.11
N ILE A 30 6.13 13.39 -5.97
CA ILE A 30 5.75 14.75 -6.40
C ILE A 30 4.55 14.71 -7.37
N HIS A 31 4.50 13.71 -8.24
CA HIS A 31 3.50 13.63 -9.32
C HIS A 31 2.67 12.35 -9.22
N THR A 32 3.31 11.20 -9.38
CA THR A 32 2.64 9.90 -9.44
C THR A 32 3.50 8.81 -8.82
N TYR A 33 2.84 7.72 -8.45
CA TYR A 33 3.48 6.46 -8.11
C TYR A 33 2.77 5.36 -8.91
N SER A 34 3.49 4.62 -9.76
CA SER A 34 2.89 3.64 -10.68
C SER A 34 1.83 4.26 -11.61
N LYS A 35 2.06 5.50 -12.08
CA LYS A 35 1.13 6.37 -12.81
C LYS A 35 -0.17 6.72 -12.08
N ILE A 36 -0.33 6.34 -10.82
CA ILE A 36 -1.52 6.71 -10.02
C ILE A 36 -1.34 8.16 -9.56
N PRO A 37 -2.19 9.10 -10.00
CA PRO A 37 -2.16 10.46 -9.49
C PRO A 37 -2.70 10.50 -8.06
N ASN A 38 -2.32 11.54 -7.30
CA ASN A 38 -2.80 11.77 -5.94
C ASN A 38 -2.47 10.63 -4.95
N ILE A 39 -1.39 9.88 -5.19
CA ILE A 39 -0.75 9.10 -4.13
C ILE A 39 0.04 10.05 -3.24
N TYR A 40 -0.42 10.21 -2.00
CA TYR A 40 0.21 11.08 -1.01
C TYR A 40 1.29 10.35 -0.21
N PHE A 41 0.94 9.19 0.36
CA PHE A 41 1.82 8.48 1.28
C PHE A 41 1.83 6.98 1.01
N VAL A 42 3.02 6.43 0.83
CA VAL A 42 3.27 4.99 0.83
C VAL A 42 4.19 4.69 2.03
N PRO A 43 3.64 4.30 3.19
CA PRO A 43 4.43 4.12 4.40
C PRO A 43 5.20 2.80 4.40
N SER A 44 6.26 2.72 5.19
CA SER A 44 6.77 1.44 5.70
C SER A 44 5.73 0.80 6.64
N ILE A 45 5.82 -0.51 6.86
CA ILE A 45 4.90 -1.22 7.77
C ILE A 45 5.06 -0.70 9.21
N SER A 46 6.28 -0.37 9.63
CA SER A 46 6.58 0.22 10.94
C SER A 46 5.95 1.61 11.09
N ALA A 47 6.07 2.49 10.09
CA ALA A 47 5.40 3.79 10.11
C ALA A 47 3.87 3.66 10.16
N LEU A 48 3.30 2.71 9.40
CA LEU A 48 1.87 2.43 9.41
C LEU A 48 1.38 1.94 10.77
N LYS A 49 2.17 1.10 11.46
CA LYS A 49 1.89 0.68 12.84
C LYS A 49 1.82 1.87 13.78
N ASN A 50 2.82 2.76 13.74
CA ASN A 50 2.85 3.95 14.58
C ASN A 50 1.68 4.89 14.30
N TRP A 51 1.22 4.99 13.05
CA TRP A 51 0.01 5.74 12.72
C TRP A 51 -1.24 5.12 13.32
N CYS A 52 -1.36 3.78 13.34
CA CYS A 52 -2.47 3.09 13.98
C CYS A 52 -2.46 3.29 15.50
N GLU A 53 -1.28 3.21 16.13
CA GLU A 53 -1.12 3.48 17.56
C GLU A 53 -1.49 4.93 17.90
N ARG A 54 -1.01 5.91 17.12
CA ARG A 54 -1.40 7.33 17.28
C ARG A 54 -2.88 7.57 17.03
N ALA A 55 -3.48 6.84 16.10
CA ALA A 55 -4.93 6.85 15.90
C ALA A 55 -5.67 6.23 17.09
N GLY A 56 -4.98 5.49 17.96
CA GLY A 56 -5.45 4.88 19.20
C GLY A 56 -6.07 3.50 19.04
N PHE A 57 -5.59 2.74 18.06
CA PHE A 57 -5.69 1.28 18.04
C PHE A 57 -4.61 0.71 18.97
N LYS A 58 -4.91 -0.42 19.63
CA LYS A 58 -4.02 -1.08 20.60
C LYS A 58 -3.39 -2.34 20.07
N GLU A 59 -4.04 -3.00 19.11
CA GLU A 59 -3.49 -4.18 18.45
C GLU A 59 -3.23 -3.86 16.97
N PHE A 60 -2.10 -4.33 16.47
CA PHE A 60 -1.70 -4.24 15.07
C PHE A 60 -1.06 -5.56 14.67
N GLU A 61 -1.68 -6.24 13.70
CA GLU A 61 -1.19 -7.51 13.18
C GLU A 61 -1.08 -7.41 11.66
N VAL A 62 0.06 -7.85 11.12
CA VAL A 62 0.25 -8.03 9.68
C VAL A 62 -0.24 -9.42 9.32
N LEU A 63 -1.31 -9.49 8.53
CA LEU A 63 -1.89 -10.74 8.06
C LEU A 63 -1.13 -11.29 6.84
N ALA A 64 -0.76 -10.40 5.92
CA ALA A 64 -0.04 -10.76 4.71
C ALA A 64 0.66 -9.55 4.09
N THR A 65 1.76 -9.80 3.42
CA THR A 65 2.36 -8.89 2.45
C THR A 65 2.41 -9.59 1.10
N LYS A 66 2.15 -8.85 0.03
CA LYS A 66 2.20 -9.40 -1.33
C LYS A 66 2.76 -8.37 -2.30
N LYS A 67 3.75 -8.77 -3.10
CA LYS A 67 4.13 -8.00 -4.29
C LYS A 67 3.00 -8.12 -5.30
N THR A 68 2.58 -7.00 -5.89
CA THR A 68 1.59 -7.03 -6.96
C THR A 68 2.21 -7.69 -8.18
N ASP A 69 1.57 -8.72 -8.69
CA ASP A 69 2.06 -9.50 -9.82
C ASP A 69 1.17 -9.31 -11.07
N GLU A 70 1.71 -9.64 -12.24
CA GLU A 70 1.02 -9.46 -13.53
C GLU A 70 -0.11 -10.47 -13.72
N ASN A 71 -0.17 -11.57 -12.97
CA ASN A 71 -1.33 -12.47 -13.03
C ASN A 71 -2.52 -11.87 -12.26
N GLU A 72 -2.25 -11.19 -11.14
CA GLU A 72 -3.23 -10.46 -10.32
C GLU A 72 -3.73 -9.20 -11.03
N GLN A 73 -2.85 -8.43 -11.66
CA GLN A 73 -3.19 -7.16 -12.31
C GLN A 73 -2.64 -7.11 -13.75
N ARG A 74 -3.51 -7.37 -14.73
CA ARG A 74 -3.21 -7.40 -16.17
C ARG A 74 -4.39 -6.93 -16.99
N LYS A 75 -4.12 -6.61 -18.26
CA LYS A 75 -5.19 -6.41 -19.24
C LYS A 75 -6.01 -7.69 -19.40
N THR A 76 -7.28 -7.49 -19.72
CA THR A 76 -8.24 -8.56 -20.05
C THR A 76 -9.05 -8.11 -21.25
N GLU A 77 -9.84 -9.00 -21.84
CA GLU A 77 -10.81 -8.62 -22.89
C GLU A 77 -11.79 -7.51 -22.45
N TRP A 78 -11.98 -7.32 -21.14
CA TRP A 78 -12.88 -6.32 -20.55
C TRP A 78 -12.19 -5.00 -20.20
N ILE A 79 -10.86 -4.95 -20.19
CA ILE A 79 -10.07 -3.77 -19.80
C ILE A 79 -8.92 -3.60 -20.80
N ASP A 80 -9.05 -2.61 -21.69
CA ASP A 80 -8.12 -2.30 -22.78
C ASP A 80 -7.10 -1.18 -22.44
N SER A 81 -7.37 -0.43 -21.37
CA SER A 81 -6.51 0.64 -20.85
C SER A 81 -5.19 0.12 -20.26
N PHE A 82 -4.41 0.98 -19.61
CA PHE A 82 -3.15 0.58 -18.96
C PHE A 82 -3.37 -0.38 -17.77
N SER A 83 -2.41 -1.29 -17.58
CA SER A 83 -2.33 -2.20 -16.42
C SER A 83 -0.92 -2.20 -15.82
N LEU A 84 -0.63 -3.10 -14.87
CA LEU A 84 0.61 -3.17 -14.11
C LEU A 84 1.86 -3.16 -15.01
N GLU A 85 1.84 -3.93 -16.09
CA GLU A 85 2.93 -3.97 -17.09
C GLU A 85 3.30 -2.57 -17.65
N ASN A 86 2.33 -1.65 -17.72
CA ASN A 86 2.53 -0.29 -18.23
C ASN A 86 2.96 0.70 -17.14
N PHE A 87 3.01 0.25 -15.88
CA PHE A 87 3.34 1.03 -14.69
C PHE A 87 4.69 0.65 -14.09
N LEU A 88 5.29 -0.47 -14.52
CA LEU A 88 6.62 -0.91 -14.11
C LEU A 88 7.69 -0.41 -15.08
N ASP A 89 8.94 -0.35 -14.60
CA ASP A 89 10.09 -0.07 -15.47
C ASP A 89 10.28 -1.24 -16.45
N PRO A 90 10.39 -0.99 -17.77
CA PRO A 90 10.56 -2.04 -18.77
C PRO A 90 11.90 -2.78 -18.66
N LYS A 91 12.90 -2.21 -17.98
CA LYS A 91 14.22 -2.82 -17.73
C LYS A 91 14.31 -3.51 -16.37
N ASP A 92 13.51 -3.09 -15.39
CA ASP A 92 13.46 -3.71 -14.06
C ASP A 92 12.05 -3.72 -13.45
N LYS A 93 11.38 -4.88 -13.50
CA LYS A 93 10.04 -5.07 -12.91
C LYS A 93 9.98 -4.98 -11.37
N ASN A 94 11.10 -4.71 -10.70
CA ASN A 94 11.12 -4.34 -9.28
C ASN A 94 10.95 -2.84 -9.06
N LEU A 95 10.93 -2.06 -10.13
CA LEU A 95 10.71 -0.62 -10.10
C LEU A 95 9.42 -0.25 -10.85
N THR A 96 8.82 0.85 -10.40
CA THR A 96 7.82 1.61 -11.14
C THR A 96 8.48 2.36 -12.29
N ILE A 97 7.69 2.81 -13.26
CA ILE A 97 8.19 3.62 -14.38
C ILE A 97 8.84 4.95 -13.91
N GLU A 98 8.48 5.41 -12.70
CA GLU A 98 9.07 6.59 -12.06
C GLU A 98 10.36 6.27 -11.27
N GLY A 99 10.80 5.00 -11.22
CA GLY A 99 12.02 4.58 -10.54
C GLY A 99 11.85 4.25 -9.04
N TYR A 100 10.64 4.31 -8.50
CA TYR A 100 10.36 3.84 -7.13
C TYR A 100 10.20 2.32 -7.05
N GLU A 101 10.29 1.75 -5.86
CA GLU A 101 10.00 0.33 -5.64
C GLU A 101 8.58 -0.04 -6.14
N ALA A 102 8.48 -1.15 -6.87
CA ALA A 102 7.23 -1.64 -7.45
C ALA A 102 6.12 -1.89 -6.39
N PRO A 103 4.84 -1.78 -6.77
CA PRO A 103 3.70 -1.91 -5.87
C PRO A 103 3.70 -3.17 -5.00
N LYS A 104 3.80 -2.98 -3.69
CA LYS A 104 3.56 -4.02 -2.69
C LYS A 104 2.36 -3.64 -1.83
N ARG A 105 1.56 -4.64 -1.45
CA ARG A 105 0.37 -4.46 -0.62
C ARG A 105 0.56 -5.17 0.71
N VAL A 106 0.14 -4.50 1.77
CA VAL A 106 0.07 -5.07 3.13
C VAL A 106 -1.39 -5.16 3.56
N TYR A 107 -1.73 -6.27 4.19
CA TYR A 107 -3.03 -6.54 4.78
C TYR A 107 -2.83 -6.58 6.29
N ILE A 108 -3.50 -5.68 7.01
CA ILE A 108 -3.38 -5.57 8.46
C ILE A 108 -4.73 -5.74 9.15
N ARG A 109 -4.69 -6.32 10.34
CA ARG A 109 -5.79 -6.34 11.31
C ARG A 109 -5.43 -5.38 12.44
N ILE A 110 -6.32 -4.45 12.74
CA ILE A 110 -6.16 -3.52 13.86
C ILE A 110 -7.40 -3.53 14.76
N LYS A 111 -7.22 -3.28 16.05
CA LYS A 111 -8.29 -3.33 17.06
C LYS A 111 -8.09 -2.28 18.16
N ILE A 112 -9.20 -1.81 18.76
CA ILE A 112 -9.24 -0.87 19.89
C ILE A 112 -9.02 -1.57 21.24
#